data_AF-A0AB38A3B2-F1
#
_entry.id   AF-A0AB38A3B2-F1
#
_cell.length_a   1.000
_cell.length_b   1.000
_cell.length_c   1.000
_cell.angle_alpha   90.00
_cell.angle_beta   90.00
_cell.angle_gamma   90.00
#
_symmetry.space_group_name_H-M   'P 1'
#
loop_
_entity.id
_entity.type
_entity.pdbx_description
1 polymer ?
#
loop_
_entity_poly.entity_id
_entity_poly.type
_entity_poly.pdbx_seq_one_letter_code
_entity_poly.pdbx_strand_id
1 'polypeptide(L)'
;MKISCDIIKDLLPLYYDNVCSTESRKLIEEHLENCEECKAELKKYDIEIKGVNNMEEANLLGKIAKKWKNDKKTAFLKGTALVSMIGGILCVIAYNVNGSYIDKDGFLVESFGFIPLGFLFAFIALVSVIILAFIAIIRRYKRR
;
A
#
# COMPACT_ATOMS: atom_id res chain seq x y z
N MET A 1 -49.68 9.56 -23.26
CA MET A 1 -49.12 10.93 -23.16
C MET A 1 -47.66 10.81 -23.59
N LYS A 2 -47.24 11.40 -24.72
CA LYS A 2 -45.87 11.18 -25.22
C LYS A 2 -44.89 12.00 -24.37
N ILE A 3 -44.16 11.36 -23.47
CA ILE A 3 -43.05 11.97 -22.74
C ILE A 3 -41.96 12.33 -23.76
N SER A 4 -41.35 13.51 -23.60
CA SER A 4 -40.29 13.96 -24.50
C SER A 4 -39.01 13.15 -24.28
N CYS A 5 -38.24 12.96 -25.36
CA CYS A 5 -36.95 12.27 -25.30
C CYS A 5 -36.00 12.93 -24.30
N ASP A 6 -36.03 14.26 -24.15
CA ASP A 6 -35.16 14.98 -23.22
C ASP A 6 -35.39 14.57 -21.76
N ILE A 7 -36.66 14.44 -21.35
CA ILE A 7 -37.01 13.99 -19.99
C ILE A 7 -36.54 12.55 -19.79
N ILE A 8 -36.67 11.70 -20.81
CA ILE A 8 -36.19 10.31 -20.73
C ILE A 8 -34.68 10.28 -20.58
N LYS A 9 -33.93 11.10 -21.34
CA LYS A 9 -32.47 11.20 -21.22
C LYS A 9 -32.01 11.65 -19.85
N ASP A 10 -32.71 12.59 -19.22
CA ASP A 10 -32.40 13.03 -17.86
C ASP A 10 -32.67 11.93 -16.82
N LEU A 11 -33.67 11.06 -17.08
CA LEU A 11 -34.03 9.95 -16.20
C LEU A 11 -33.28 8.64 -16.49
N LEU A 12 -32.62 8.51 -17.66
CA LEU A 12 -31.89 7.31 -18.07
C LEU A 12 -30.83 6.87 -17.05
N PRO A 13 -30.00 7.78 -16.47
CA PRO A 13 -29.03 7.40 -15.44
C PRO A 13 -29.70 6.78 -14.21
N LEU A 14 -30.81 7.39 -13.75
CA LEU A 14 -31.57 6.91 -12.60
C LEU A 14 -32.26 5.57 -12.86
N TYR A 15 -32.71 5.36 -14.10
CA TYR A 15 -33.28 4.10 -14.56
C TYR A 15 -32.23 2.99 -14.57
N TYR A 16 -31.03 3.29 -15.09
CA TYR A 16 -29.89 2.37 -15.15
C TYR A 16 -29.40 1.97 -13.74
N ASP A 17 -29.29 2.95 -12.82
CA ASP A 17 -28.93 2.74 -11.42
C ASP A 17 -30.05 2.06 -10.59
N ASN A 18 -31.16 1.71 -11.23
CA ASN A 18 -32.32 1.05 -10.65
C ASN A 18 -33.00 1.77 -9.47
N VAL A 19 -32.76 3.07 -9.32
CA VAL A 19 -33.30 3.93 -8.24
C VAL A 19 -34.64 4.59 -8.59
N CYS A 20 -35.13 4.43 -9.81
CA CYS A 20 -36.46 4.91 -10.20
C CYS A 20 -37.61 4.18 -9.49
N SER A 21 -38.69 4.92 -9.23
CA SER A 21 -39.97 4.34 -8.80
C SER A 21 -40.53 3.41 -9.88
N THR A 22 -41.38 2.45 -9.48
CA THR A 22 -41.99 1.48 -10.42
C THR A 22 -42.81 2.15 -11.52
N GLU A 23 -43.47 3.26 -11.19
CA GLU A 23 -44.28 4.04 -12.14
C GLU A 23 -43.38 4.75 -13.16
N SER A 24 -42.32 5.41 -12.71
CA SER A 24 -41.34 6.04 -13.60
C SER A 24 -40.64 5.02 -14.50
N ARG A 25 -40.36 3.81 -13.98
CA ARG A 25 -39.70 2.74 -14.73
C ARG A 25 -40.55 2.24 -15.92
N LYS A 26 -41.84 1.98 -15.70
CA LYS A 26 -42.77 1.55 -16.76
C LYS A 26 -42.90 2.58 -17.88
N LEU A 27 -42.95 3.87 -17.53
CA LEU A 27 -43.03 4.96 -18.49
C LEU A 27 -41.79 5.05 -19.39
N ILE A 28 -40.60 4.79 -18.82
CA ILE A 28 -39.35 4.77 -19.57
C ILE A 28 -39.29 3.56 -20.50
N GLU A 29 -39.73 2.38 -20.05
CA GLU A 29 -39.79 1.16 -20.86
C GLU A 29 -40.71 1.33 -22.08
N GLU A 30 -41.91 1.87 -21.89
CA GLU A 30 -42.86 2.15 -22.99
C GLU A 30 -42.27 3.15 -24.03
N HIS A 31 -41.46 4.11 -23.57
CA HIS A 31 -40.77 5.04 -24.46
C HIS A 31 -39.61 4.37 -25.21
N LEU A 32 -38.82 3.53 -24.54
CA LEU A 32 -37.68 2.81 -25.12
C LEU A 32 -38.10 1.78 -26.19
N GLU A 33 -39.31 1.24 -26.11
CA GLU A 33 -39.89 0.39 -27.16
C GLU A 33 -40.17 1.15 -28.46
N ASN A 34 -40.48 2.45 -28.35
CA ASN A 34 -40.90 3.29 -29.46
C ASN A 34 -39.82 4.27 -29.96
N CYS A 35 -38.67 4.36 -29.27
CA CYS A 35 -37.63 5.35 -29.54
C CYS A 35 -36.23 4.72 -29.59
N GLU A 36 -35.69 4.58 -30.81
CA GLU A 36 -34.34 4.03 -31.05
C GLU A 36 -33.21 4.96 -30.56
N GLU A 37 -33.43 6.27 -30.53
CA GLU A 37 -32.45 7.25 -30.04
C GLU A 37 -32.15 7.08 -28.54
N CYS A 38 -33.21 6.97 -27.72
CA CYS A 38 -33.06 6.76 -26.28
C CYS A 38 -32.44 5.39 -25.96
N LYS A 39 -32.74 4.38 -26.78
CA LYS A 39 -32.16 3.03 -26.69
C LYS A 39 -30.67 3.02 -27.03
N ALA A 40 -30.24 3.83 -28.00
CA ALA A 40 -28.84 4.00 -28.35
C ALA A 40 -28.07 4.72 -27.22
N GLU A 41 -28.69 5.69 -26.55
CA GLU A 41 -28.07 6.34 -25.38
C GLU A 41 -27.97 5.42 -24.17
N LEU A 42 -28.99 4.60 -23.89
CA LEU A 42 -28.92 3.59 -22.82
C LEU A 42 -27.72 2.62 -22.99
N LYS A 43 -27.42 2.24 -24.24
CA LYS A 43 -26.25 1.38 -24.55
C LYS A 43 -24.90 2.02 -24.24
N LYS A 44 -24.79 3.36 -24.24
CA LYS A 44 -23.53 4.06 -23.95
C LYS A 44 -23.11 3.85 -22.49
N TYR A 45 -24.06 3.93 -21.56
CA TYR A 45 -23.81 3.68 -20.14
C TYR A 45 -23.32 2.25 -19.88
N ASP A 46 -23.86 1.28 -20.63
CA ASP A 46 -23.47 -0.12 -20.54
C ASP A 46 -22.03 -0.39 -21.06
N ILE A 47 -21.54 0.47 -21.96
CA ILE A 47 -20.17 0.42 -22.52
C ILE A 47 -19.18 1.13 -21.59
N GLU A 48 -19.55 2.29 -21.01
CA GLU A 48 -18.68 3.06 -20.12
C GLU A 48 -18.28 2.28 -18.86
N ILE A 49 -19.17 1.42 -18.33
CA ILE A 49 -18.85 0.56 -17.18
C ILE A 49 -18.10 -0.70 -17.60
N LYS A 50 -18.39 -1.30 -18.76
CA LYS A 50 -17.59 -2.43 -19.28
C LYS A 50 -16.17 -2.05 -19.67
N GLY A 51 -15.93 -0.76 -19.96
CA GLY A 51 -14.59 -0.17 -20.10
C GLY A 51 -13.82 -0.07 -18.78
N VAL A 52 -14.53 -0.06 -17.64
CA VAL A 52 -13.98 -0.28 -16.29
C VAL A 52 -14.18 -1.76 -15.95
N ASN A 53 -13.39 -2.59 -16.62
CA ASN A 53 -13.18 -3.96 -16.21
C ASN A 53 -12.76 -3.98 -14.72
N ASN A 54 -13.66 -4.41 -13.82
CA ASN A 54 -13.40 -4.64 -12.38
C ASN A 54 -12.10 -5.41 -12.11
N MET A 55 -11.64 -6.21 -13.07
CA MET A 55 -10.37 -6.93 -13.02
C MET A 55 -9.14 -6.01 -13.15
N GLU A 56 -9.19 -4.93 -13.92
CA GLU A 56 -8.12 -3.94 -14.03
C GLU A 56 -8.06 -3.05 -12.79
N GLU A 57 -9.20 -2.57 -12.29
CA GLU A 57 -9.25 -1.84 -11.01
C GLU A 57 -8.73 -2.70 -9.85
N ALA A 58 -9.14 -3.96 -9.74
CA ALA A 58 -8.62 -4.89 -8.74
C ALA A 58 -7.10 -5.11 -8.90
N ASN A 59 -6.60 -5.20 -10.13
CA ASN A 59 -5.17 -5.32 -10.41
C ASN A 59 -4.40 -4.03 -10.09
N LEU A 60 -4.99 -2.85 -10.29
CA LEU A 60 -4.40 -1.55 -9.94
C LEU A 60 -4.31 -1.38 -8.43
N LEU A 61 -5.39 -1.68 -7.70
CA LEU A 61 -5.41 -1.69 -6.24
C LEU A 61 -4.38 -2.69 -5.68
N GLY A 62 -4.26 -3.87 -6.29
CA GLY A 62 -3.24 -4.86 -5.95
C GLY A 62 -1.80 -4.34 -6.15
N LYS A 63 -1.54 -3.62 -7.25
CA LYS A 63 -0.22 -2.98 -7.49
C LYS A 63 0.10 -1.90 -6.46
N ILE A 64 -0.89 -1.06 -6.10
CA ILE A 64 -0.74 0.00 -5.09
C ILE A 64 -0.48 -0.62 -3.71
N ALA A 65 -1.25 -1.63 -3.32
CA ALA A 65 -1.06 -2.35 -2.05
C ALA A 65 0.32 -3.00 -1.94
N LYS A 66 0.80 -3.62 -3.03
CA LYS A 66 2.13 -4.24 -3.09
C LYS A 66 3.25 -3.19 -2.99
N LYS A 67 3.08 -2.02 -3.61
CA LYS A 67 4.03 -0.90 -3.50
C LYS A 67 4.09 -0.35 -2.08
N TRP A 68 2.94 -0.11 -1.45
CA TRP A 68 2.87 0.31 -0.05
C TRP A 68 3.60 -0.69 0.85
N LYS A 69 3.31 -1.99 0.74
CA LYS A 69 3.95 -3.02 1.57
C LYS A 69 5.48 -2.99 1.45
N ASN A 70 6.01 -2.79 0.25
CA ASN A 70 7.46 -2.70 0.02
C ASN A 70 8.06 -1.40 0.54
N ASP A 71 7.34 -0.28 0.43
CA ASP A 71 7.80 1.00 0.96
C ASP A 71 7.78 0.99 2.51
N LYS A 72 6.76 0.38 3.13
CA LYS A 72 6.72 0.14 4.59
C LYS A 72 7.88 -0.73 5.05
N LYS A 73 8.20 -1.83 4.34
CA LYS A 73 9.39 -2.67 4.63
C LYS A 73 10.70 -1.88 4.53
N THR A 74 10.83 -1.03 3.51
CA THR A 74 12.03 -0.20 3.32
C THR A 74 12.19 0.81 4.47
N ALA A 75 11.09 1.42 4.91
CA ALA A 75 11.11 2.35 6.05
C ALA A 75 11.48 1.65 7.36
N PHE A 76 10.89 0.48 7.63
CA PHE A 76 11.21 -0.32 8.81
C PHE A 76 12.71 -0.69 8.84
N LEU A 77 13.24 -1.17 7.71
CA LEU A 77 14.64 -1.58 7.62
C LEU A 77 15.63 -0.42 7.86
N LYS A 78 15.31 0.80 7.37
CA LYS A 78 16.08 2.01 7.68
C LYS A 78 16.05 2.34 9.18
N GLY A 79 14.88 2.20 9.81
CA GLY A 79 14.75 2.39 11.25
C GLY A 79 15.58 1.39 12.05
N THR A 80 15.50 0.10 11.70
CA THR A 80 16.31 -0.95 12.34
C THR A 80 17.81 -0.69 12.21
N ALA A 81 18.28 -0.25 11.04
CA ALA A 81 19.69 0.11 10.82
C ALA A 81 20.16 1.20 11.79
N LEU A 82 19.38 2.28 11.93
CA LEU A 82 19.68 3.40 12.82
C LEU A 82 19.70 2.97 14.29
N VAL A 83 18.68 2.25 14.73
CA VAL A 83 18.59 1.76 16.12
C VAL A 83 19.74 0.82 16.44
N SER A 84 20.10 -0.07 15.51
CA SER A 84 21.24 -0.98 15.68
C SER A 84 22.56 -0.23 15.79
N MET A 85 22.75 0.83 14.99
CA MET A 85 23.95 1.67 15.05
C MET A 85 24.07 2.38 16.41
N ILE A 86 22.98 2.95 16.90
CA ILE A 86 22.93 3.59 18.22
C ILE A 86 23.18 2.57 19.34
N GLY A 87 22.53 1.40 19.27
CA GLY A 87 22.72 0.32 20.23
C GLY A 87 24.16 -0.20 20.30
N GLY A 88 24.82 -0.32 19.14
CA GLY A 88 26.24 -0.67 19.06
C GLY A 88 27.14 0.37 19.72
N ILE A 89 26.91 1.66 19.44
CA ILE A 89 27.66 2.76 20.07
C ILE A 89 27.47 2.74 21.60
N LEU A 90 26.23 2.57 22.07
CA LEU A 90 25.93 2.48 23.50
C LEU A 90 26.63 1.28 24.16
N CYS A 91 26.71 0.13 23.49
CA CYS A 91 27.44 -1.03 24.02
C CYS A 91 28.94 -0.73 24.18
N VAL A 92 29.54 -0.04 23.21
CA VAL A 92 30.96 0.37 23.30
C VAL A 92 31.16 1.36 24.45
N ILE A 93 30.29 2.35 24.60
CA ILE A 93 30.38 3.32 25.69
C ILE A 93 30.23 2.60 27.05
N ALA A 94 29.23 1.74 27.21
CA ALA A 94 29.01 0.98 28.43
C ALA A 94 30.20 0.09 28.80
N TYR A 95 30.81 -0.56 27.80
CA TYR A 95 32.04 -1.33 27.99
C TYR A 95 33.20 -0.46 28.52
N ASN A 96 33.40 0.73 27.94
CA ASN A 96 34.47 1.63 28.37
C ASN A 96 34.22 2.30 29.73
N VAL A 97 32.95 2.56 30.09
CA VAL A 97 32.59 3.22 31.36
C VAL A 97 32.64 2.26 32.54
N ASN A 98 32.13 1.04 32.39
CA ASN A 98 32.06 0.08 33.51
C ASN A 98 33.43 -0.46 33.93
N GLY A 99 34.38 -0.53 33.00
CA GLY A 99 35.73 -1.03 33.27
C GLY A 99 35.74 -2.44 33.88
N SER A 100 36.88 -2.82 34.45
CA SER A 100 37.06 -4.03 35.25
C SER A 100 37.19 -3.64 36.72
N TYR A 101 36.38 -4.22 37.60
CA TYR A 101 36.51 -4.04 39.05
C TYR A 101 36.70 -5.40 39.74
N ILE A 102 37.36 -5.37 40.90
CA ILE A 102 37.56 -6.55 41.73
C ILE A 102 36.48 -6.52 42.81
N ASP A 103 35.66 -7.56 42.87
CA ASP A 103 34.65 -7.71 43.90
C ASP A 103 35.30 -8.05 45.25
N LYS A 104 34.55 -7.92 46.34
CA LYS A 104 35.03 -8.14 47.72
C LYS A 104 35.61 -9.54 47.94
N ASP A 105 35.21 -10.49 47.11
CA ASP A 105 35.65 -11.88 47.10
C ASP A 105 36.93 -12.12 46.27
N GLY A 106 37.54 -11.05 45.73
CA GLY A 106 38.76 -11.13 44.91
C GLY A 106 38.51 -11.54 43.45
N PHE A 107 37.25 -11.71 43.05
CA PHE A 107 36.90 -12.01 41.66
C PHE A 107 36.90 -10.76 40.80
N LEU A 108 37.56 -10.84 39.65
CA LEU A 108 37.54 -9.79 38.64
C LEU A 108 36.21 -9.88 37.87
N VAL A 109 35.38 -8.84 38.00
CA VAL A 109 34.12 -8.72 37.27
C VAL A 109 34.32 -7.81 36.07
N GLU A 110 34.15 -8.39 34.88
CA GLU A 110 34.28 -7.70 33.60
C GLU A 110 32.95 -7.69 32.85
N SER A 111 32.66 -6.57 32.19
CA SER A 111 31.45 -6.40 31.38
C SER A 111 31.58 -7.03 29.98
N PHE A 112 32.12 -8.25 29.89
CA PHE A 112 32.37 -8.96 28.64
C PHE A 112 31.13 -9.12 27.75
N GLY A 113 29.92 -9.13 28.34
CA GLY A 113 28.66 -9.27 27.61
C GLY A 113 28.39 -8.18 26.58
N PHE A 114 28.98 -6.98 26.72
CA PHE A 114 28.81 -5.91 25.74
C PHE A 114 29.59 -6.13 24.44
N ILE A 115 30.64 -6.96 24.45
CA ILE A 115 31.45 -7.23 23.26
C ILE A 115 30.67 -8.09 22.24
N PRO A 116 30.13 -9.29 22.59
CA PRO A 116 29.28 -10.06 21.68
C PRO A 116 28.03 -9.29 21.24
N LEU A 117 27.45 -8.50 22.14
CA LEU A 117 26.26 -7.69 21.84
C LEU A 117 26.59 -6.57 20.83
N GLY A 118 27.77 -5.96 20.93
CA GLY A 118 28.27 -5.00 19.94
C GLY A 118 28.43 -5.63 18.55
N PHE A 119 29.03 -6.83 18.46
CA PHE A 119 29.15 -7.56 17.19
C PHE A 119 27.78 -7.94 16.61
N LEU A 120 26.81 -8.31 17.45
CA LEU A 120 25.44 -8.57 17.02
C LEU A 120 24.82 -7.33 16.35
N PHE A 121 24.92 -6.17 17.00
CA PHE A 121 24.40 -4.91 16.43
C PHE A 121 25.14 -4.49 15.15
N ALA A 122 26.45 -4.71 15.07
CA ALA A 122 27.22 -4.43 13.87
C ALA A 122 26.77 -5.34 12.70
N PHE A 123 26.53 -6.62 12.96
CA PHE A 123 26.05 -7.56 11.96
C PHE A 123 24.65 -7.20 11.45
N ILE A 124 23.72 -6.87 12.36
CA ILE A 124 22.36 -6.43 11.99
C ILE A 124 22.42 -5.16 11.13
N ALA A 125 23.25 -4.18 11.51
CA ALA A 125 23.45 -2.98 10.72
C ALA A 125 23.99 -3.30 9.31
N LEU A 126 25.01 -4.15 9.20
CA LEU A 126 25.60 -4.55 7.92
C LEU A 126 24.58 -5.25 7.02
N VAL A 127 23.84 -6.23 7.54
CA VAL A 127 22.78 -6.94 6.80
C VAL A 127 21.70 -5.97 6.32
N SER A 128 21.28 -5.02 7.19
CA SER A 128 20.27 -4.03 6.82
C SER A 128 20.72 -3.12 5.67
N VAL A 129 21.98 -2.70 5.66
CA VAL A 129 22.57 -1.88 4.59
C VAL A 129 22.67 -2.67 3.28
N ILE A 130 23.10 -3.94 3.32
CA ILE A 130 23.18 -4.80 2.13
C ILE A 130 21.79 -4.97 1.51
N ILE A 131 20.77 -5.25 2.32
CA ILE A 131 19.40 -5.40 1.83
C ILE A 131 18.88 -4.08 1.22
N LEU A 132 19.14 -2.94 1.85
CA LEU A 132 18.77 -1.63 1.31
C LEU A 132 19.48 -1.34 -0.02
N ALA A 133 20.77 -1.65 -0.13
CA ALA A 133 21.54 -1.50 -1.36
C ALA A 133 20.98 -2.39 -2.47
N PHE A 134 20.67 -3.65 -2.16
CA PHE A 134 20.07 -4.58 -3.11
C PHE A 134 18.68 -4.10 -3.59
N ILE A 135 17.83 -3.63 -2.68
CA ILE A 135 16.53 -3.02 -3.03
C ILE A 135 16.73 -1.79 -3.93
N ALA A 136 17.71 -0.93 -3.62
CA ALA A 136 18.03 0.25 -4.42
C ALA A 136 18.49 -0.14 -5.83
N ILE A 137 19.32 -1.17 -5.96
CA ILE A 137 19.79 -1.72 -7.24
C ILE A 137 18.62 -2.26 -8.07
N ILE A 138 17.75 -3.10 -7.48
CA ILE A 138 16.56 -3.63 -8.18
C ILE A 138 15.65 -2.49 -8.64
N ARG A 139 15.42 -1.49 -7.79
CA ARG A 139 14.61 -0.31 -8.16
C ARG A 139 15.24 0.46 -9.32
N ARG A 140 16.57 0.55 -9.37
CA ARG A 140 17.32 1.21 -10.46
C ARG A 140 17.23 0.42 -11.76
N TYR A 141 17.33 -0.91 -11.70
CA TYR A 141 17.18 -1.80 -12.85
C TYR A 141 15.78 -1.72 -13.45
N LYS A 142 14.72 -1.76 -12.62
CA LYS A 142 13.32 -1.68 -13.08
C LYS A 142 12.92 -0.31 -13.65
N ARG A 143 13.74 0.74 -13.42
CA ARG A 143 13.48 2.10 -13.90
C ARG A 143 14.18 2.39 -15.24
N ARG A 144 15.13 1.54 -15.68
CA ARG A 144 15.65 1.52 -17.05
C ARG A 144 14.76 0.64 -17.92
#